data_AF-A0A4Q5SJH9-F1
#
_entry.id   AF-A0A4Q5SJH9-F1
#
_cell.length_a   1.000
_cell.length_b   1.000
_cell.length_c   1.000
_cell.angle_alpha   90.00
_cell.angle_beta   90.00
_cell.angle_gamma   90.00
#
_symmetry.space_group_name_H-M   'P 1'
#
loop_
_entity.id
_entity.type
_entity.pdbx_description
1 polymer ?
#
loop_
_entity_poly.entity_id
_entity_poly.type
_entity_poly.pdbx_seq_one_letter_code
_entity_poly.pdbx_strand_id
1 'polypeptide(L)'
;MQGNMLAMTNKFKVLGIIAVSVAATVLVTSCKDKRSTGWEYAPNMYRHIAYDPDQKNNNFANGQTAQLPPKGTIPVGFKRFNYAADKAGYDSASLSVVNPLPASKASFEEGKVLYEHFCSPCHGVTGQGDGLVVSHGYPAPPSYSTGQSSRGGAMKDLTDGKIYHTITYGVNAMGSYASQLSPTERWKVVAYVHHLQTL
;
A
#
# COMPACT_ATOMS: atom_id res chain seq x y z
N MET A 1 -60.97 -40.08 -39.20
CA MET A 1 -60.46 -39.04 -38.28
C MET A 1 -58.98 -39.25 -37.92
N GLN A 2 -58.09 -39.63 -38.87
CA GLN A 2 -56.67 -39.96 -38.59
C GLN A 2 -55.66 -38.94 -39.16
N GLY A 3 -56.07 -38.03 -40.04
CA GLY A 3 -55.16 -37.08 -40.73
C GLY A 3 -54.66 -35.90 -39.88
N ASN A 4 -55.44 -35.42 -38.89
CA ASN A 4 -55.07 -34.24 -38.10
C ASN A 4 -54.14 -34.54 -36.91
N MET A 5 -54.04 -35.81 -36.48
CA MET A 5 -53.26 -36.18 -35.30
C MET A 5 -51.75 -36.29 -35.62
N LEU A 6 -51.41 -36.81 -36.81
CA LEU A 6 -50.01 -36.90 -37.29
C LEU A 6 -49.36 -35.52 -37.50
N ALA A 7 -50.11 -34.55 -38.05
CA ALA A 7 -49.63 -33.19 -38.25
C ALA A 7 -49.38 -32.44 -36.93
N MET A 8 -50.19 -32.65 -35.90
CA MET A 8 -49.96 -32.07 -34.58
C MET A 8 -48.75 -32.70 -33.88
N THR A 9 -48.58 -34.02 -33.98
CA THR A 9 -47.43 -34.72 -33.36
C THR A 9 -46.09 -34.25 -33.93
N ASN A 10 -46.03 -33.91 -35.22
CA ASN A 10 -44.81 -33.38 -35.85
C ASN A 10 -44.51 -31.94 -35.40
N LYS A 11 -45.55 -31.10 -35.19
CA LYS A 11 -45.40 -29.74 -34.66
C LYS A 11 -44.89 -29.73 -33.21
N PHE A 12 -45.39 -30.64 -32.36
CA PHE A 12 -44.89 -30.80 -31.00
C PHE A 12 -43.43 -31.28 -30.94
N LYS A 13 -43.01 -32.16 -31.86
CA LYS A 13 -41.61 -32.59 -31.99
C LYS A 13 -40.69 -31.44 -32.43
N VAL A 14 -41.12 -30.62 -33.40
CA VAL A 14 -40.36 -29.45 -33.85
C VAL A 14 -40.24 -28.40 -32.75
N LEU A 15 -41.33 -28.11 -32.02
CA LEU A 15 -41.31 -27.21 -30.86
C LEU A 15 -40.39 -27.72 -29.74
N GLY A 16 -40.40 -29.02 -29.47
CA GLY A 16 -39.51 -29.66 -28.49
C GLY A 16 -38.03 -29.53 -28.87
N ILE A 17 -37.69 -29.75 -30.15
CA ILE A 17 -36.32 -29.59 -30.65
C ILE A 17 -35.86 -28.14 -30.54
N ILE A 18 -36.72 -27.17 -30.85
CA ILE A 18 -36.41 -25.73 -30.72
C ILE A 18 -36.21 -25.35 -29.24
N ALA A 19 -37.05 -25.85 -28.34
CA ALA A 19 -36.89 -25.57 -26.91
C ALA A 19 -35.57 -26.13 -26.35
N VAL A 20 -35.20 -27.35 -26.75
CA VAL A 20 -33.94 -27.98 -26.34
C VAL A 20 -32.73 -27.26 -26.93
N SER A 21 -32.78 -26.83 -28.19
CA SER A 21 -31.67 -26.10 -28.83
C SER A 21 -31.47 -24.71 -28.23
N VAL A 22 -32.55 -24.00 -27.90
CA VAL A 22 -32.49 -22.72 -27.17
C VAL A 22 -31.91 -22.92 -25.78
N ALA A 23 -32.39 -23.91 -25.02
CA ALA A 23 -31.88 -24.21 -23.69
C ALA A 23 -30.39 -24.60 -23.71
N ALA A 24 -29.97 -25.42 -24.68
CA ALA A 24 -28.56 -25.78 -24.87
C ALA A 24 -27.69 -24.56 -25.22
N THR A 25 -28.19 -23.65 -26.05
CA THR A 25 -27.48 -22.41 -26.42
C THR A 25 -27.31 -21.48 -25.22
N VAL A 26 -28.33 -21.34 -24.38
CA VAL A 26 -28.25 -20.56 -23.14
C VAL A 26 -27.23 -21.15 -22.17
N LEU A 27 -27.22 -22.47 -21.99
CA LEU A 27 -26.25 -23.15 -21.11
C LEU A 27 -24.80 -23.00 -21.59
N VAL A 28 -24.55 -23.09 -22.91
CA VAL A 28 -23.20 -22.96 -23.49
C VAL A 28 -22.71 -21.50 -23.48
N THR A 29 -23.61 -20.52 -23.56
CA THR A 29 -23.25 -19.08 -23.55
C THR A 29 -23.15 -18.49 -22.15
N SER A 30 -23.76 -19.12 -21.15
CA SER A 30 -23.79 -18.64 -19.76
C SER A 30 -22.42 -18.68 -19.05
N CYS A 31 -21.41 -19.37 -19.59
CA CYS A 31 -20.11 -19.56 -18.93
C CYS A 31 -18.92 -19.03 -19.76
N LYS A 32 -19.06 -17.88 -20.43
CA LYS A 32 -18.03 -17.44 -21.39
C LYS A 32 -16.91 -16.58 -20.79
N ASP A 33 -17.17 -15.79 -19.75
CA ASP A 33 -16.14 -14.91 -19.16
C ASP A 33 -16.18 -14.88 -17.62
N LYS A 34 -15.13 -15.45 -16.99
CA LYS A 34 -14.96 -15.43 -15.52
C LYS A 34 -14.55 -14.06 -14.97
N ARG A 35 -14.23 -13.09 -15.83
CA ARG A 35 -13.89 -11.71 -15.47
C ARG A 35 -15.04 -10.74 -15.66
N SER A 36 -16.15 -11.18 -16.23
CA SER A 36 -17.35 -10.36 -16.33
C SER A 36 -17.91 -10.12 -14.92
N THR A 37 -18.23 -8.87 -14.61
CA THR A 37 -18.92 -8.50 -13.36
C THR A 37 -20.37 -8.97 -13.33
N GLY A 38 -20.88 -9.57 -14.42
CA GLY A 38 -22.25 -10.04 -14.53
C GLY A 38 -23.26 -8.94 -14.82
N TRP A 39 -24.53 -9.32 -14.86
CA TRP A 39 -25.66 -8.39 -15.01
C TRP A 39 -26.12 -7.90 -13.64
N GLU A 40 -26.28 -6.59 -13.50
CA GLU A 40 -26.84 -5.96 -12.30
C GLU A 40 -28.32 -5.60 -12.57
N TYR A 41 -29.22 -5.93 -11.63
CA TYR A 41 -30.63 -5.53 -11.68
C TYR A 41 -30.88 -4.35 -10.73
N ALA A 42 -31.52 -3.29 -11.25
CA ALA A 42 -31.85 -2.07 -10.52
C ALA A 42 -30.67 -1.40 -9.75
N PRO A 43 -29.57 -1.01 -10.42
CA PRO A 43 -28.37 -0.45 -9.78
C PRO A 43 -28.53 1.03 -9.38
N ASN A 44 -29.66 1.40 -8.78
CA ASN A 44 -30.06 2.81 -8.58
C ASN A 44 -29.11 3.61 -7.67
N MET A 45 -28.34 2.94 -6.80
CA MET A 45 -27.33 3.56 -5.92
C MET A 45 -26.05 2.71 -5.81
N TYR A 46 -25.83 1.77 -6.73
CA TYR A 46 -24.64 0.90 -6.72
C TYR A 46 -23.39 1.65 -7.12
N ARG A 47 -23.57 2.74 -7.88
CA ARG A 47 -22.56 3.74 -8.20
C ARG A 47 -23.11 5.06 -7.69
N HIS A 48 -22.45 5.65 -6.71
CA HIS A 48 -22.87 6.92 -6.15
C HIS A 48 -22.43 8.06 -7.08
N ILE A 49 -23.09 9.22 -6.94
CA ILE A 49 -22.82 10.40 -7.79
C ILE A 49 -21.51 11.09 -7.38
N ALA A 50 -21.17 11.07 -6.08
CA ALA A 50 -19.90 11.60 -5.59
C ALA A 50 -18.73 10.78 -6.16
N TYR A 51 -17.53 11.37 -6.19
CA TYR A 51 -16.34 10.66 -6.59
C TYR A 51 -15.66 10.04 -5.37
N ASP A 52 -15.32 8.76 -5.45
CA ASP A 52 -14.36 8.16 -4.52
C ASP A 52 -12.94 8.72 -4.77
N PRO A 53 -12.05 8.76 -3.76
CA PRO A 53 -10.73 9.36 -3.89
C PRO A 53 -9.84 8.75 -4.99
N ASP A 54 -9.97 7.44 -5.23
CA ASP A 54 -9.21 6.67 -6.22
C ASP A 54 -9.96 6.46 -7.54
N GLN A 55 -11.17 7.00 -7.66
CA GLN A 55 -11.97 6.90 -8.87
C GLN A 55 -11.40 7.79 -9.99
N LYS A 56 -11.48 7.32 -11.23
CA LYS A 56 -11.16 8.12 -12.42
C LYS A 56 -12.12 9.31 -12.54
N ASN A 57 -11.56 10.49 -12.82
CA ASN A 57 -12.32 11.73 -12.95
C ASN A 57 -12.00 12.45 -14.26
N ASN A 58 -12.98 12.51 -15.17
CA ASN A 58 -12.81 13.12 -16.48
C ASN A 58 -12.82 14.65 -16.46
N ASN A 59 -13.12 15.28 -15.31
CA ASN A 59 -13.09 16.75 -15.18
C ASN A 59 -11.67 17.31 -15.05
N PHE A 60 -10.70 16.49 -14.63
CA PHE A 60 -9.30 16.89 -14.49
C PHE A 60 -8.45 16.34 -15.63
N ALA A 61 -7.48 17.13 -16.11
CA ALA A 61 -6.61 16.75 -17.23
C ALA A 61 -5.79 15.47 -16.98
N ASN A 62 -5.46 15.18 -15.71
CA ASN A 62 -4.73 13.97 -15.31
C ASN A 62 -5.64 12.75 -15.06
N GLY A 63 -6.96 12.91 -15.15
CA GLY A 63 -7.92 11.83 -14.94
C GLY A 63 -8.09 11.36 -13.49
N GLN A 64 -7.48 12.03 -12.50
CA GLN A 64 -7.45 11.59 -11.09
C GLN A 64 -8.45 12.38 -10.24
N THR A 65 -9.13 11.75 -9.28
CA THR A 65 -9.94 12.49 -8.29
C THR A 65 -9.04 13.13 -7.22
N ALA A 66 -8.11 12.36 -6.65
CA ALA A 66 -7.14 12.88 -5.68
C ALA A 66 -6.10 13.80 -6.34
N GLN A 67 -6.33 15.12 -6.27
CA GLN A 67 -5.40 16.12 -6.78
C GLN A 67 -4.29 16.46 -5.76
N LEU A 68 -3.14 16.89 -6.27
CA LEU A 68 -2.07 17.39 -5.41
C LEU A 68 -2.49 18.71 -4.75
N PRO A 69 -2.31 18.86 -3.42
CA PRO A 69 -2.60 20.13 -2.76
C PRO A 69 -1.63 21.23 -3.23
N PRO A 70 -2.04 22.51 -3.18
CA PRO A 70 -1.16 23.62 -3.55
C PRO A 70 0.16 23.59 -2.77
N LYS A 71 1.26 23.90 -3.46
CA LYS A 71 2.61 23.88 -2.89
C LYS A 71 2.70 24.82 -1.67
N GLY A 72 3.29 24.32 -0.59
CA GLY A 72 3.53 25.11 0.62
C GLY A 72 2.39 25.07 1.64
N THR A 73 1.24 24.47 1.33
CA THR A 73 0.12 24.33 2.27
C THR A 73 0.45 23.44 3.48
N ILE A 74 -0.02 23.84 4.66
CA ILE A 74 0.14 23.10 5.91
C ILE A 74 -1.26 22.68 6.38
N PRO A 75 -1.55 21.38 6.49
CA PRO A 75 -2.81 20.92 7.06
C PRO A 75 -2.96 21.35 8.52
N VAL A 76 -4.18 21.60 8.95
CA VAL A 76 -4.47 21.94 10.35
C VAL A 76 -4.04 20.77 11.25
N GLY A 77 -3.31 21.09 12.33
CA GLY A 77 -2.78 20.09 13.27
C GLY A 77 -1.51 19.37 12.79
N PHE A 78 -1.00 19.64 11.59
CA PHE A 78 0.21 19.01 11.08
C PHE A 78 1.47 19.78 11.49
N LYS A 79 2.34 19.12 12.26
CA LYS A 79 3.68 19.64 12.58
C LYS A 79 4.68 19.21 11.51
N ARG A 80 5.27 20.19 10.82
CA ARG A 80 6.31 19.93 9.81
C ARG A 80 7.64 19.54 10.45
N PHE A 81 8.34 18.63 9.78
CA PHE A 81 9.75 18.37 10.04
C PHE A 81 10.56 19.43 9.29
N ASN A 82 11.09 20.41 10.02
CA ASN A 82 11.71 21.62 9.45
C ASN A 82 13.21 21.44 9.15
N TYR A 83 13.60 20.29 8.59
CA TYR A 83 14.99 19.99 8.21
C TYR A 83 15.03 19.64 6.73
N ALA A 84 16.03 20.16 6.01
CA ALA A 84 16.13 19.95 4.57
C ALA A 84 16.41 18.47 4.21
N ALA A 85 16.01 18.06 3.02
CA ALA A 85 16.25 16.73 2.47
C ALA A 85 17.69 16.58 1.92
N ASP A 86 18.68 17.04 2.68
CA ASP A 86 20.10 17.00 2.34
C ASP A 86 20.95 16.59 3.54
N LYS A 87 22.27 16.48 3.34
CA LYS A 87 23.21 16.10 4.40
C LYS A 87 23.25 17.13 5.53
N ALA A 88 23.13 18.43 5.22
CA ALA A 88 23.14 19.48 6.24
C ALA A 88 21.89 19.40 7.15
N GLY A 89 20.72 19.12 6.56
CA GLY A 89 19.48 18.84 7.25
C GLY A 89 19.55 17.58 8.12
N TYR A 90 20.22 16.53 7.63
CA TYR A 90 20.48 15.33 8.41
C TYR A 90 21.39 15.59 9.62
N ASP A 91 22.50 16.30 9.41
CA ASP A 91 23.46 16.62 10.46
C ASP A 91 22.86 17.58 11.50
N SER A 92 22.10 18.58 11.08
CA SER A 92 21.38 19.50 11.98
C SER A 92 20.27 18.79 12.75
N ALA A 93 19.49 17.91 12.11
CA ALA A 93 18.48 17.10 12.80
C ALA A 93 19.11 16.24 13.90
N SER A 94 20.33 15.75 13.69
CA SER A 94 21.05 14.95 14.68
C SER A 94 21.32 15.67 16.01
N LEU A 95 21.37 17.01 16.02
CA LEU A 95 21.79 17.80 17.17
C LEU A 95 20.62 18.19 18.08
N SER A 96 19.45 18.43 17.49
CA SER A 96 18.33 19.09 18.17
C SER A 96 17.04 18.26 18.17
N VAL A 97 16.94 17.23 17.34
CA VAL A 97 15.71 16.46 17.22
C VAL A 97 15.77 15.24 18.14
N VAL A 98 14.83 15.20 19.06
CA VAL A 98 14.60 14.09 19.99
C VAL A 98 13.17 13.57 19.83
N ASN A 99 12.98 12.30 20.12
CA ASN A 99 11.68 11.66 20.08
C ASN A 99 10.75 12.30 21.14
N PRO A 100 9.64 12.97 20.72
CA PRO A 100 8.75 13.64 21.67
C PRO A 100 7.75 12.68 22.33
N LEU A 101 7.71 11.41 21.91
CA LEU A 101 6.76 10.44 22.46
C LEU A 101 7.25 9.92 23.81
N PRO A 102 6.36 9.72 24.79
CA PRO A 102 6.72 9.09 26.04
C PRO A 102 7.19 7.64 25.76
N ALA A 103 8.24 7.23 26.46
CA ALA A 103 8.71 5.85 26.46
C ALA A 103 7.67 4.96 27.15
N SER A 104 6.71 4.46 26.36
CA SER A 104 5.65 3.57 26.82
C SER A 104 5.76 2.22 26.12
N LYS A 105 5.36 1.16 26.82
CA LYS A 105 5.33 -0.20 26.26
C LYS A 105 4.45 -0.28 25.00
N ALA A 106 3.30 0.39 25.02
CA ALA A 106 2.39 0.44 23.87
C ALA A 106 3.05 1.10 22.65
N SER A 107 3.68 2.27 22.82
CA SER A 107 4.41 2.95 21.73
C SER A 107 5.51 2.06 21.13
N PHE A 108 6.20 1.29 21.97
CA PHE A 108 7.25 0.39 21.54
C PHE A 108 6.71 -0.82 20.76
N GLU A 109 5.66 -1.47 21.25
CA GLU A 109 5.01 -2.62 20.59
C GLU A 109 4.41 -2.21 19.24
N GLU A 110 3.78 -1.04 19.16
CA GLU A 110 3.31 -0.49 17.89
C GLU A 110 4.49 -0.16 16.95
N GLY A 111 5.59 0.39 17.48
CA GLY A 111 6.82 0.62 16.71
C GLY A 111 7.41 -0.65 16.11
N LYS A 112 7.38 -1.76 16.86
CA LYS A 112 7.76 -3.09 16.39
C LYS A 112 6.90 -3.54 15.21
N VAL A 113 5.58 -3.46 15.33
CA VAL A 113 4.64 -3.86 14.26
C VAL A 113 4.89 -3.05 12.99
N LEU A 114 5.04 -1.73 13.12
CA LEU A 114 5.35 -0.85 12.00
C LEU A 114 6.68 -1.20 11.34
N TYR A 115 7.72 -1.46 12.14
CA TYR A 115 9.03 -1.89 11.62
C TYR A 115 8.93 -3.22 10.88
N GLU A 116 8.24 -4.21 11.45
CA GLU A 116 8.06 -5.53 10.83
C GLU A 116 7.34 -5.42 9.48
N HIS A 117 6.34 -4.55 9.35
CA HIS A 117 5.63 -4.36 8.09
C HIS A 117 6.41 -3.58 7.03
N PHE A 118 7.07 -2.48 7.41
CA PHE A 118 7.62 -1.53 6.45
C PHE A 118 9.15 -1.63 6.29
N CYS A 119 9.88 -2.04 7.33
CA CYS A 119 11.34 -1.96 7.35
C CYS A 119 12.00 -3.35 7.25
N SER A 120 11.44 -4.36 7.93
CA SER A 120 12.00 -5.72 7.97
C SER A 120 12.18 -6.41 6.61
N PRO A 121 11.36 -6.15 5.56
CA PRO A 121 11.59 -6.76 4.26
C PRO A 121 12.99 -6.50 3.68
N CYS A 122 13.60 -5.35 4.00
CA CYS A 122 14.97 -5.01 3.60
C CYS A 122 15.97 -5.13 4.77
N HIS A 123 15.61 -4.65 5.96
CA HIS A 123 16.54 -4.58 7.11
C HIS A 123 16.61 -5.87 7.94
N GLY A 124 15.70 -6.82 7.71
CA GLY A 124 15.56 -8.02 8.53
C GLY A 124 14.82 -7.75 9.84
N VAL A 125 14.25 -8.79 10.44
CA VAL A 125 13.49 -8.68 11.71
C VAL A 125 14.40 -8.26 12.86
N THR A 126 15.65 -8.72 12.85
CA THR A 126 16.70 -8.40 13.83
C THR A 126 17.55 -7.18 13.43
N GLY A 127 17.23 -6.54 12.30
CA GLY A 127 17.92 -5.33 11.88
C GLY A 127 19.33 -5.54 11.32
N GLN A 128 19.66 -6.76 10.89
CA GLN A 128 21.01 -7.13 10.45
C GLN A 128 21.26 -6.90 8.95
N GLY A 129 20.28 -6.37 8.21
CA GLY A 129 20.40 -6.16 6.77
C GLY A 129 20.17 -7.42 5.95
N ASP A 130 19.54 -8.42 6.55
CA ASP A 130 19.30 -9.77 6.02
C ASP A 130 17.82 -10.00 5.64
N GLY A 131 17.11 -8.92 5.30
CA GLY A 131 15.71 -9.00 4.88
C GLY A 131 15.51 -9.80 3.59
N LEU A 132 14.31 -10.34 3.38
CA LEU A 132 13.97 -11.16 2.21
C LEU A 132 14.31 -10.48 0.88
N VAL A 133 14.10 -9.16 0.77
CA VAL A 133 14.41 -8.39 -0.44
C VAL A 133 15.90 -8.44 -0.79
N VAL A 134 16.78 -8.45 0.22
CA VAL A 134 18.23 -8.55 0.03
C VAL A 134 18.60 -9.91 -0.53
N SER A 135 17.94 -10.98 -0.09
CA SER A 135 18.15 -12.33 -0.62
C SER A 135 17.84 -12.47 -2.12
N HIS A 136 17.06 -11.53 -2.68
CA HIS A 136 16.70 -11.46 -4.09
C HIS A 136 17.57 -10.49 -4.91
N GLY A 137 18.74 -10.07 -4.38
CA GLY A 137 19.76 -9.32 -5.13
C GLY A 137 19.72 -7.80 -4.94
N TYR A 138 18.94 -7.29 -3.99
CA TYR A 138 18.99 -5.88 -3.62
C TYR A 138 20.18 -5.59 -2.70
N PRO A 139 20.83 -4.41 -2.77
CA PRO A 139 21.91 -4.06 -1.86
C PRO A 139 21.48 -4.16 -0.39
N ALA A 140 22.24 -4.90 0.40
CA ALA A 140 21.98 -5.07 1.82
C ALA A 140 22.11 -3.72 2.56
N PRO A 141 21.09 -3.29 3.34
CA PRO A 141 21.27 -2.22 4.29
C PRO A 141 22.31 -2.62 5.35
N PRO A 142 23.07 -1.66 5.92
CA PRO A 142 23.99 -1.98 7.00
C PRO A 142 23.22 -2.43 8.25
N SER A 143 23.78 -3.40 8.99
CA SER A 143 23.27 -3.83 10.30
C SER A 143 23.15 -2.64 11.26
N TYR A 144 22.05 -2.57 12.03
CA TYR A 144 21.85 -1.51 13.00
C TYR A 144 22.84 -1.56 14.16
N SER A 145 23.29 -2.74 14.58
CA SER A 145 24.16 -2.88 15.76
C SER A 145 25.65 -2.92 15.43
N THR A 146 26.03 -3.50 14.30
CA THR A 146 27.44 -3.68 13.91
C THR A 146 27.86 -2.92 12.65
N GLY A 147 26.89 -2.44 11.86
CA GLY A 147 27.14 -1.81 10.56
C GLY A 147 27.66 -0.37 10.65
N GLN A 148 28.12 0.14 9.52
CA GLN A 148 28.52 1.54 9.35
C GLN A 148 27.52 2.28 8.47
N SER A 149 27.24 3.54 8.83
CA SER A 149 26.37 4.41 8.06
C SER A 149 27.07 4.90 6.80
N SER A 150 26.35 4.92 5.68
CA SER A 150 26.84 5.54 4.43
C SER A 150 27.12 7.03 4.55
N ARG A 151 26.63 7.68 5.63
CA ARG A 151 26.87 9.09 5.95
C ARG A 151 27.91 9.29 7.06
N GLY A 152 28.65 8.23 7.41
CA GLY A 152 29.71 8.23 8.42
C GLY A 152 29.23 7.85 9.82
N GLY A 153 30.11 7.19 10.58
CA GLY A 153 29.85 6.69 11.93
C GLY A 153 29.15 5.32 11.95
N ALA A 154 29.08 4.72 13.14
CA ALA A 154 28.43 3.42 13.31
C ALA A 154 26.91 3.55 13.33
N MET A 155 26.20 2.54 12.79
CA MET A 155 24.74 2.50 12.77
C MET A 155 24.15 2.49 14.19
N LYS A 156 24.86 1.90 15.16
CA LYS A 156 24.47 1.87 16.58
C LYS A 156 24.43 3.24 17.25
N ASP A 157 25.11 4.22 16.66
CA ASP A 157 25.24 5.58 17.20
C ASP A 157 24.35 6.59 16.44
N LEU A 158 23.42 6.12 15.60
CA LEU A 158 22.44 7.00 14.97
C LEU A 158 21.50 7.58 16.02
N THR A 159 21.32 8.89 15.99
CA THR A 159 20.40 9.63 16.87
C THR A 159 18.96 9.58 16.34
N ASP A 160 18.00 9.92 17.21
CA ASP A 160 16.59 10.09 16.88
C ASP A 160 16.39 10.89 15.57
N GLY A 161 16.99 12.08 15.50
CA GLY A 161 16.90 12.97 14.34
C GLY A 161 17.44 12.34 13.05
N LYS A 162 18.55 11.60 13.13
CA LYS A 162 19.14 10.91 11.98
C LYS A 162 18.23 9.81 11.47
N ILE A 163 17.68 8.98 12.36
CA ILE A 163 16.78 7.90 11.98
C ILE A 163 15.49 8.48 11.39
N TYR A 164 14.87 9.45 12.07
CA TYR A 164 13.64 10.09 11.60
C TYR A 164 13.82 10.80 10.25
N HIS A 165 14.93 11.53 10.05
CA HIS A 165 15.26 12.17 8.78
C HIS A 165 15.34 11.15 7.64
N THR A 166 16.00 10.01 7.90
CA THR A 166 16.13 8.92 6.93
C THR A 166 14.79 8.32 6.55
N ILE A 167 13.92 8.05 7.52
CA ILE A 167 12.57 7.53 7.24
C ILE A 167 11.75 8.56 6.44
N THR A 168 11.97 9.85 6.70
CA THR A 168 11.25 10.96 6.06
C THR A 168 11.64 11.16 4.61
N TYR A 169 12.93 11.15 4.29
CA TYR A 169 13.43 11.54 2.97
C TYR A 169 14.04 10.40 2.17
N GLY A 170 14.36 9.28 2.81
CA GLY A 170 15.14 8.20 2.22
C GLY A 170 16.64 8.49 2.25
N VAL A 171 17.42 7.50 1.82
CA VAL A 171 18.87 7.60 1.62
C VAL A 171 19.32 6.55 0.61
N ASN A 172 20.09 6.96 -0.40
CA ASN A 172 20.57 6.06 -1.46
C ASN A 172 19.42 5.26 -2.10
N ALA A 173 19.44 3.93 -1.93
CA ALA A 173 18.43 3.02 -2.44
C ALA A 173 17.15 2.96 -1.58
N MET A 174 17.20 3.45 -0.34
CA MET A 174 16.03 3.53 0.55
C MET A 174 15.17 4.74 0.18
N GLY A 175 13.94 4.49 -0.28
CA GLY A 175 12.95 5.53 -0.56
C GLY A 175 12.40 6.22 0.69
N SER A 176 11.61 7.27 0.48
CA SER A 176 10.85 7.94 1.55
C SER A 176 9.67 7.09 2.01
N TYR A 177 9.44 7.03 3.32
CA TYR A 177 8.26 6.41 3.94
C TYR A 177 7.25 7.43 4.44
N ALA A 178 7.40 8.72 4.07
CA ALA A 178 6.55 9.80 4.59
C ALA A 178 5.08 9.71 4.14
N SER A 179 4.78 8.97 3.07
CA SER A 179 3.40 8.73 2.61
C SER A 179 2.77 7.47 3.21
N GLN A 180 3.57 6.53 3.74
CA GLN A 180 3.08 5.31 4.40
C GLN A 180 2.99 5.47 5.92
N LEU A 181 3.88 6.27 6.52
CA LEU A 181 3.97 6.46 7.96
C LEU A 181 3.67 7.91 8.35
N SER A 182 2.71 8.10 9.25
CA SER A 182 2.45 9.39 9.89
C SER A 182 3.67 9.87 10.70
N PRO A 183 3.79 11.18 10.99
CA PRO A 183 4.85 11.70 11.86
C PRO A 183 4.97 10.96 13.20
N THR A 184 3.84 10.64 13.83
CA THR A 184 3.82 9.92 15.11
C THR A 184 4.31 8.49 14.97
N GLU A 185 3.92 7.79 13.91
CA GLU A 185 4.35 6.40 13.66
C GLU A 185 5.84 6.30 13.38
N ARG A 186 6.41 7.27 12.66
CA ARG A 186 7.87 7.34 12.45
C ARG A 186 8.63 7.42 13.77
N TRP A 187 8.12 8.17 14.75
CA TRP A 187 8.72 8.22 16.09
C TRP A 187 8.64 6.89 16.85
N LYS A 188 7.58 6.11 16.66
CA LYS A 188 7.48 4.75 17.23
C LYS A 188 8.50 3.81 16.59
N VAL A 189 8.66 3.89 15.26
CA VAL A 189 9.69 3.13 14.54
C VAL A 189 11.10 3.51 15.01
N VAL A 190 11.39 4.80 15.21
CA VAL A 190 12.68 5.27 15.75
C VAL A 190 12.99 4.60 17.10
N ALA A 191 12.01 4.55 18.02
CA ALA A 191 12.19 3.89 19.30
C ALA A 191 12.51 2.38 19.16
N TYR A 192 11.87 1.70 18.20
CA TYR A 192 12.16 0.29 17.94
C TYR A 192 13.55 0.09 17.28
N VAL A 193 13.96 0.97 16.37
CA VAL A 193 15.31 0.94 15.79
C VAL A 193 16.38 1.09 16.86
N HIS A 194 16.16 1.94 17.86
CA HIS A 194 17.08 2.05 19.00
C HIS A 194 17.24 0.73 19.79
N HIS A 195 16.19 -0.08 19.89
CA HIS A 195 16.32 -1.42 20.45
C HIS A 195 17.18 -2.33 19.56
N LEU A 196 16.97 -2.31 18.24
CA LEU A 196 17.75 -3.11 17.29
C LEU A 196 19.25 -2.73 17.27
N GLN A 197 19.60 -1.47 17.57
CA GLN A 197 20.99 -1.04 17.72
C GLN A 197 21.72 -1.73 18.89
N THR A 198 20.97 -2.29 19.86
CA THR A 198 21.54 -2.96 21.05
C THR A 198 21.69 -4.48 20.91
N LEU A 199 21.21 -5.07 19.80
CA LEU A 199 21.25 -6.52 19.55
C LEU A 199 22.58 -6.98 18.97
#